data_AF-A0A3B3WWW0-F1
#
_entry.id   AF-A0A3B3WWW0-F1
#
_cell.length_a   1.000
_cell.length_b   1.000
_cell.length_c   1.000
_cell.angle_alpha   90.00
_cell.angle_beta   90.00
_cell.angle_gamma   90.00
#
_symmetry.space_group_name_H-M   'P 1'
#
loop_
_entity.id
_entity.type
_entity.pdbx_description
1 polymer ?
#
loop_
_entity_poly.entity_id
_entity_poly.type
_entity_poly.pdbx_seq_one_letter_code
_entity_poly.pdbx_strand_id
1 'polypeptide(L)'
;MADKELERVRPLFVAKVSKEVINQLLDGLLHDGVLNDGEKDAVVEENDSRADKARCLIDKVKRKGHEASSKMIAHLKSTDNTLYCELGLSNVQPGQPAAAGPVAQSGSASSVSSVEKFWKSKQDNPEVYPVTQTSLRNRVALLITNVKFSENLIIRRGAEKDEENMEKLLSNLGYEVVKYTNLTGKAIDEALIEFTKHPKLKQTDSVFVVIMSHGQLGKILGVDWKEDKPDEFPIDNIFKHLGSKGCPALIDKPKVIIIEACRGERGGRVLVSDSPNTADYFSPPGDLEANKFQYLPLEKDFICLFSDMPEIIFFRQNRESFIENIVNVFRTKSYQKDISQLFEEVVHSFTHTGFLGRPQMPAIIRCTLIKHFYPLTGIRYVASC
;
A
#
# COMPACT_ATOMS: atom_id res chain seq x y z
N MET A 1 11.74 -26.53 -7.41
CA MET A 1 13.02 -27.04 -7.94
C MET A 1 14.08 -26.00 -7.62
N ALA A 2 15.28 -26.41 -7.23
CA ALA A 2 16.28 -25.51 -6.63
C ALA A 2 16.76 -24.38 -7.58
N ASP A 3 16.72 -24.61 -8.88
CA ASP A 3 16.95 -23.61 -9.94
C ASP A 3 15.91 -22.48 -9.93
N LYS A 4 14.62 -22.81 -9.72
CA LYS A 4 13.54 -21.84 -9.57
C LYS A 4 13.65 -21.06 -8.25
N GLU A 5 14.14 -21.70 -7.19
CA GLU A 5 14.42 -21.01 -5.92
C GLU A 5 15.59 -20.02 -6.07
N LEU A 6 16.69 -20.43 -6.74
CA LEU A 6 17.78 -19.50 -7.05
C LEU A 6 17.33 -18.33 -7.92
N GLU A 7 16.45 -18.57 -8.90
CA GLU A 7 15.86 -17.49 -9.71
C GLU A 7 15.02 -16.52 -8.87
N ARG A 8 14.22 -17.04 -7.93
CA ARG A 8 13.41 -16.25 -7.01
C ARG A 8 14.27 -15.39 -6.08
N VAL A 9 15.36 -15.95 -5.53
CA VAL A 9 16.20 -15.24 -4.55
C VAL A 9 17.31 -14.40 -5.19
N ARG A 10 17.56 -14.56 -6.49
CA ARG A 10 18.60 -13.84 -7.25
C ARG A 10 18.70 -12.33 -6.96
N PRO A 11 17.63 -11.52 -7.02
CA PRO A 11 17.75 -10.08 -6.77
C PRO A 11 18.18 -9.77 -5.34
N LEU A 12 17.68 -10.51 -4.35
CA LEU A 12 18.02 -10.32 -2.95
C LEU A 12 19.43 -10.84 -2.62
N PHE A 13 19.83 -11.97 -3.21
CA PHE A 13 21.17 -12.53 -3.07
C PHE A 13 22.22 -11.53 -3.56
N VAL A 14 22.02 -10.94 -4.75
CA VAL A 14 22.94 -9.93 -5.32
C VAL A 14 23.02 -8.65 -4.47
N ALA A 15 21.90 -8.23 -3.90
CA ALA A 15 21.83 -7.03 -3.07
C ALA A 15 22.55 -7.21 -1.73
N LYS A 16 22.49 -8.40 -1.13
CA LYS A 16 22.87 -8.64 0.26
C LYS A 16 24.13 -9.48 0.48
N VAL A 17 24.52 -10.35 -0.46
CA VAL A 17 25.66 -11.24 -0.26
C VAL A 17 26.97 -10.44 -0.13
N SER A 18 27.78 -10.78 0.87
CA SER A 18 29.08 -10.17 1.08
C SER A 18 30.14 -10.77 0.14
N LYS A 19 31.28 -10.08 -0.01
CA LYS A 19 32.37 -10.56 -0.89
C LYS A 19 32.97 -11.86 -0.33
N GLU A 20 33.01 -11.98 0.99
CA GLU A 20 33.50 -13.15 1.73
C GLU A 20 32.62 -14.37 1.47
N VAL A 21 31.30 -14.22 1.54
CA VAL A 21 30.35 -15.31 1.27
C VAL A 21 30.39 -15.73 -0.20
N ILE A 22 30.57 -14.80 -1.15
CA ILE A 22 30.76 -15.14 -2.57
C ILE A 22 32.00 -16.04 -2.75
N ASN A 23 33.13 -15.69 -2.14
CA ASN A 23 34.36 -16.48 -2.26
C ASN A 23 34.20 -17.87 -1.62
N GLN A 24 33.59 -17.96 -0.44
CA GLN A 24 33.33 -19.24 0.23
C GLN A 24 32.35 -20.13 -0.55
N LEU A 25 31.35 -19.54 -1.21
CA LEU A 25 30.46 -20.26 -2.11
C LEU A 25 31.19 -20.76 -3.35
N LEU A 26 32.08 -19.96 -3.93
CA LEU A 26 32.91 -20.37 -5.07
C LEU A 26 33.82 -21.55 -4.71
N ASP A 27 34.43 -21.53 -3.52
CA ASP A 27 35.27 -22.62 -3.02
C ASP A 27 34.46 -23.90 -2.78
N GLY A 28 33.29 -23.80 -2.13
CA GLY A 28 32.40 -24.94 -1.90
C GLY A 28 31.84 -25.55 -3.19
N LEU A 29 31.52 -24.71 -4.18
CA LEU A 29 31.03 -25.16 -5.48
C LEU A 29 32.12 -25.76 -6.38
N LEU A 30 33.37 -25.31 -6.24
CA LEU A 30 34.53 -25.94 -6.87
C LEU A 30 34.78 -27.33 -6.25
N HIS A 31 34.74 -27.43 -4.91
CA HIS A 31 34.94 -28.69 -4.20
C HIS A 31 33.90 -29.76 -4.58
N ASP A 32 32.64 -29.33 -4.74
CA ASP A 32 31.54 -30.22 -5.14
C ASP A 32 31.49 -30.56 -6.64
N GLY A 33 32.47 -30.08 -7.42
CA GLY A 33 32.57 -30.27 -8.87
C GLY A 33 31.50 -29.51 -9.67
N VAL A 34 30.83 -28.53 -9.07
CA VAL A 34 29.82 -27.70 -9.74
C VAL A 34 30.48 -26.65 -10.64
N LEU A 35 31.57 -26.07 -10.17
CA LEU A 35 32.44 -25.17 -10.95
C LEU A 35 33.80 -25.84 -11.20
N ASN A 36 34.44 -25.50 -12.30
CA ASN A 36 35.88 -25.78 -12.49
C ASN A 36 36.73 -24.53 -12.18
N ASP A 37 38.05 -24.70 -12.07
CA ASP A 37 38.96 -23.59 -11.71
C ASP A 37 38.81 -22.39 -12.66
N GLY A 38 38.72 -22.63 -13.98
CA GLY A 38 38.52 -21.56 -14.96
C GLY A 38 37.18 -20.83 -14.84
N GLU A 39 36.10 -21.52 -14.44
CA GLU A 39 34.80 -20.91 -14.20
C GLU A 39 34.77 -20.06 -12.93
N LYS A 40 35.50 -20.48 -11.90
CA LYS A 40 35.69 -19.74 -10.66
C LYS A 40 36.50 -18.48 -10.91
N ASP A 41 37.62 -18.59 -11.61
CA ASP A 41 38.49 -17.46 -11.94
C ASP A 41 37.75 -16.43 -12.81
N ALA A 42 36.95 -16.87 -13.78
CA ALA A 42 36.10 -15.98 -14.58
C ALA A 42 35.08 -15.19 -13.72
N VAL A 43 34.54 -15.78 -12.65
CA VAL A 43 33.63 -15.03 -11.74
C VAL A 43 34.40 -13.97 -10.95
N VAL A 44 35.64 -14.27 -10.54
CA VAL A 44 36.44 -13.40 -9.67
C VAL A 44 37.14 -12.29 -10.46
N GLU A 45 37.65 -12.58 -11.65
CA GLU A 45 38.52 -11.70 -12.44
C GLU A 45 37.76 -10.87 -13.49
N GLU A 46 36.67 -11.37 -14.07
CA GLU A 46 35.92 -10.64 -15.12
C GLU A 46 34.88 -9.63 -14.57
N ASN A 47 34.77 -9.47 -13.24
CA ASN A 47 33.71 -8.68 -12.61
C ASN A 47 34.29 -7.66 -11.60
N ASP A 48 34.09 -6.37 -11.83
CA ASP A 48 34.67 -5.30 -11.00
C ASP A 48 33.93 -5.05 -9.69
N SER A 49 32.61 -5.27 -9.65
CA SER A 49 31.80 -5.03 -8.45
C SER A 49 31.34 -6.32 -7.76
N ARG A 50 31.11 -6.24 -6.44
CA ARG A 50 30.54 -7.34 -5.63
C ARG A 50 29.22 -7.85 -6.20
N ALA A 51 28.37 -6.94 -6.68
CA ALA A 51 27.08 -7.27 -7.25
C ALA A 51 27.21 -8.00 -8.60
N ASP A 52 28.20 -7.64 -9.42
CA ASP A 52 28.47 -8.33 -10.69
C ASP A 52 28.99 -9.76 -10.43
N LYS A 53 29.89 -9.92 -9.45
CA LYS A 53 30.36 -11.24 -8.98
C LYS A 53 29.21 -12.14 -8.50
N ALA A 54 28.29 -11.57 -7.69
CA ALA A 54 27.12 -12.29 -7.20
C ALA A 54 26.17 -12.70 -8.33
N ARG A 55 25.94 -11.84 -9.33
CA ARG A 55 25.12 -12.14 -10.52
C ARG A 55 25.76 -13.23 -11.37
N CYS A 56 27.06 -13.11 -11.63
CA CYS A 56 27.79 -14.08 -12.43
C CYS A 56 27.79 -15.47 -11.78
N LEU A 57 28.03 -15.54 -10.46
CA LEU A 57 27.97 -16.79 -9.68
C LEU A 57 26.61 -17.47 -9.78
N ILE A 58 25.53 -16.77 -9.42
CA ILE A 58 24.19 -17.36 -9.36
C ILE A 58 23.67 -17.74 -10.76
N ASP A 59 24.02 -16.97 -11.80
CA ASP A 59 23.60 -17.27 -13.18
C ASP A 59 24.36 -18.45 -13.78
N LYS A 60 25.64 -18.64 -13.42
CA LYS A 60 26.41 -19.82 -13.84
C LYS A 60 25.88 -21.08 -13.18
N VAL A 61 25.62 -21.03 -11.87
CA VAL A 61 25.06 -22.18 -11.13
C VAL A 61 23.66 -22.52 -11.64
N LYS A 62 22.79 -21.54 -11.89
CA LYS A 62 21.44 -21.76 -12.44
C LYS A 62 21.50 -22.46 -13.81
N ARG A 63 22.41 -22.03 -14.70
CA ARG A 63 22.57 -22.61 -16.04
C ARG A 63 23.01 -24.08 -16.02
N LYS A 64 23.67 -24.52 -14.95
CA LYS A 64 24.07 -25.94 -14.76
C LYS A 64 22.93 -26.83 -14.25
N GLY A 65 21.80 -26.25 -13.87
CA GLY A 65 20.58 -26.98 -13.54
C GLY A 65 20.31 -27.12 -12.04
N HIS A 66 19.27 -27.89 -11.72
CA HIS A 66 18.71 -27.96 -10.37
C HIS A 66 19.63 -28.63 -9.34
N GLU A 67 20.45 -29.60 -9.72
CA GLU A 67 21.41 -30.24 -8.79
C GLU A 67 22.51 -29.27 -8.35
N ALA A 68 23.09 -28.52 -9.30
CA ALA A 68 24.04 -27.44 -9.04
C ALA A 68 23.42 -26.35 -8.16
N SER A 69 22.18 -25.99 -8.46
CA SER A 69 21.41 -25.00 -7.70
C SER A 69 21.13 -25.45 -6.27
N SER A 70 20.85 -26.74 -6.06
CA SER A 70 20.62 -27.31 -4.73
C SER A 70 21.89 -27.31 -3.89
N LYS A 71 23.04 -27.62 -4.51
CA LYS A 71 24.35 -27.56 -3.83
C LYS A 71 24.70 -26.13 -3.42
N MET A 72 24.45 -25.13 -4.27
CA MET A 72 24.66 -23.72 -3.89
C MET A 72 23.76 -23.28 -2.73
N ILE A 73 22.50 -23.72 -2.69
CA ILE A 73 21.59 -23.43 -1.57
C ILE A 73 22.08 -24.10 -0.27
N ALA A 74 22.59 -25.33 -0.35
CA ALA A 74 23.16 -26.04 0.79
C ALA A 74 24.43 -25.34 1.32
N HIS A 75 25.34 -24.94 0.44
CA HIS A 75 26.53 -24.16 0.82
C HIS A 75 26.15 -22.80 1.39
N LEU A 76 25.14 -22.13 0.84
CA LEU A 76 24.64 -20.87 1.38
C LEU A 76 24.09 -21.01 2.80
N LYS A 77 23.41 -22.13 3.10
CA LYS A 77 22.95 -22.44 4.45
C LYS A 77 24.08 -22.64 5.45
N SER A 78 25.13 -23.36 5.05
CA SER A 78 26.29 -23.62 5.93
C SER A 78 27.19 -22.40 6.10
N THR A 79 27.31 -21.59 5.06
CA THR A 79 28.23 -20.45 5.02
C THR A 79 27.62 -19.20 5.63
N ASP A 80 26.32 -18.94 5.39
CA ASP A 80 25.61 -17.80 5.97
C ASP A 80 24.14 -18.16 6.21
N ASN A 81 23.86 -18.76 7.37
CA ASN A 81 22.52 -19.14 7.77
C ASN A 81 21.59 -17.92 7.94
N THR A 82 22.13 -16.74 8.26
CA THR A 82 21.34 -15.51 8.40
C THR A 82 20.84 -15.05 7.04
N LEU A 83 21.74 -14.97 6.05
CA LEU A 83 21.40 -14.66 4.67
C LEU A 83 20.49 -15.73 4.06
N TYR A 84 20.72 -17.00 4.35
CA TYR A 84 19.85 -18.12 3.94
C TYR A 84 18.41 -17.95 4.45
N CYS A 85 18.22 -17.56 5.71
CA CYS A 85 16.91 -17.25 6.29
C CYS A 85 16.30 -15.98 5.67
N GLU A 86 17.08 -14.92 5.48
CA GLU A 86 16.63 -13.66 4.87
C GLU A 86 16.20 -13.81 3.41
N LEU A 87 16.82 -14.75 2.67
CA LEU A 87 16.42 -15.10 1.30
C LEU A 87 15.17 -15.99 1.26
N GLY A 88 14.64 -16.37 2.42
CA GLY A 88 13.46 -17.22 2.55
C GLY A 88 13.71 -18.62 2.01
N LEU A 89 14.91 -19.17 2.22
CA LEU A 89 15.27 -20.54 1.84
C LEU A 89 15.10 -21.53 3.02
N SER A 90 14.86 -21.04 4.23
CA SER A 90 14.62 -21.86 5.43
C SER A 90 13.16 -22.32 5.52
N ASN A 91 12.93 -23.61 5.31
CA ASN A 91 11.75 -24.30 5.85
C ASN A 91 12.13 -24.89 7.21
N VAL A 92 11.68 -24.27 8.30
CA VAL A 92 11.73 -24.89 9.63
C VAL A 92 10.30 -25.16 10.09
N GLN A 93 9.92 -26.43 10.09
CA GLN A 93 8.91 -26.98 11.01
C GLN A 93 9.61 -27.96 11.96
N PRO A 94 9.23 -28.00 13.26
CA PRO A 94 9.75 -28.96 14.22
C PRO A 94 9.00 -30.32 14.17
N GLY A 95 9.78 -31.42 14.06
CA GLY A 95 9.53 -32.73 14.70
C GLY A 95 8.41 -33.68 14.22
N GLN A 96 8.74 -34.55 13.23
CA GLN A 96 8.42 -36.00 13.02
C GLN A 96 6.99 -36.61 13.16
N PRO A 97 6.68 -37.80 12.57
CA PRO A 97 7.19 -38.46 11.35
C PRO A 97 6.11 -39.07 10.40
N ALA A 98 6.56 -39.38 9.18
CA ALA A 98 6.12 -40.43 8.23
C ALA A 98 4.78 -40.35 7.45
N ALA A 99 4.96 -40.58 6.13
CA ALA A 99 4.03 -41.10 5.11
C ALA A 99 3.12 -40.13 4.31
N ALA A 100 3.68 -39.72 3.16
CA ALA A 100 3.12 -39.66 1.80
C ALA A 100 1.69 -39.12 1.53
N GLY A 101 1.63 -38.00 0.80
CA GLY A 101 0.47 -37.54 -0.01
C GLY A 101 0.64 -36.10 -0.52
N PRO A 102 0.30 -35.77 -1.79
CA PRO A 102 0.75 -34.55 -2.45
C PRO A 102 0.02 -33.29 -1.97
N VAL A 103 0.77 -32.28 -1.54
CA VAL A 103 0.23 -31.00 -1.04
C VAL A 103 -0.05 -30.05 -2.21
N ALA A 104 -1.35 -29.80 -2.40
CA ALA A 104 -1.87 -28.69 -3.20
C ALA A 104 -1.40 -27.33 -2.64
N GLN A 105 -1.15 -26.40 -3.54
CA GLN A 105 -0.79 -25.01 -3.26
C GLN A 105 -1.80 -24.37 -2.28
N SER A 106 -1.32 -23.79 -1.17
CA SER A 106 -2.11 -22.88 -0.35
C SER A 106 -1.32 -21.60 -0.07
N GLY A 107 -1.78 -20.48 -0.64
CA GLY A 107 -1.56 -19.18 -0.03
C GLY A 107 -2.45 -19.11 1.20
N SER A 108 -1.91 -18.72 2.36
CA SER A 108 -2.68 -18.73 3.60
C SER A 108 -3.73 -17.61 3.62
N ALA A 109 -4.94 -17.92 3.17
CA ALA A 109 -6.12 -17.15 3.50
C ALA A 109 -6.45 -17.41 4.98
N SER A 110 -6.50 -16.36 5.81
CA SER A 110 -6.98 -16.47 7.18
C SER A 110 -8.42 -16.98 7.16
N SER A 111 -8.71 -18.06 7.90
CA SER A 111 -10.07 -18.60 7.96
C SER A 111 -11.04 -17.56 8.54
N VAL A 112 -12.27 -17.50 8.01
CA VAL A 112 -13.33 -16.57 8.46
C VAL A 112 -13.55 -16.65 9.97
N SER A 113 -13.47 -17.86 10.54
CA SER A 113 -13.57 -18.12 11.98
C SER A 113 -12.50 -17.38 12.80
N SER A 114 -11.28 -17.23 12.29
CA SER A 114 -10.21 -16.50 12.99
C SER A 114 -10.45 -14.99 12.99
N VAL A 115 -10.98 -14.43 11.89
CA VAL A 115 -11.28 -12.99 11.80
C VAL A 115 -12.45 -12.63 12.72
N GLU A 116 -13.49 -13.46 12.78
CA GLU A 116 -14.61 -13.25 13.71
C GLU A 116 -14.18 -13.29 15.18
N LYS A 117 -13.31 -14.24 15.55
CA LYS A 117 -12.74 -14.32 16.91
C LYS A 117 -11.93 -13.06 17.24
N PHE A 118 -11.11 -12.59 16.31
CA PHE A 118 -10.35 -11.35 16.48
C PHE A 118 -11.28 -10.14 16.63
N TRP A 119 -12.29 -10.00 15.79
CA TRP A 119 -13.26 -8.91 15.90
C TRP A 119 -13.98 -8.93 17.25
N LYS A 120 -14.47 -10.10 17.69
CA LYS A 120 -15.12 -10.27 18.99
C LYS A 120 -14.19 -9.89 20.15
N SER A 121 -12.90 -10.20 20.07
CA SER A 121 -11.95 -9.81 21.13
C SER A 121 -11.66 -8.31 21.21
N LYS A 122 -12.08 -7.52 20.21
CA LYS A 122 -11.93 -6.06 20.17
C LYS A 122 -13.19 -5.28 20.56
N GLN A 123 -14.35 -5.94 20.71
CA GLN A 123 -15.63 -5.25 20.92
C GLN A 123 -15.68 -4.41 22.20
N ASP A 124 -15.03 -4.86 23.27
CA ASP A 124 -15.05 -4.18 24.57
C ASP A 124 -13.84 -3.23 24.78
N ASN A 125 -13.00 -3.05 23.76
CA ASN A 125 -11.83 -2.17 23.89
C ASN A 125 -12.23 -0.70 23.64
N PRO A 126 -12.10 0.20 24.63
CA PRO A 126 -12.47 1.61 24.49
C PRO A 126 -11.62 2.39 23.47
N GLU A 127 -10.42 1.89 23.16
CA GLU A 127 -9.49 2.45 22.17
C GLU A 127 -9.81 2.02 20.74
N VAL A 128 -10.88 1.25 20.51
CA VAL A 128 -11.28 0.74 19.19
C VAL A 128 -12.61 1.37 18.77
N TYR A 129 -12.75 1.72 17.48
CA TYR A 129 -14.05 2.14 16.96
C TYR A 129 -15.03 0.97 16.98
N PRO A 130 -16.25 1.17 17.51
CA PRO A 130 -17.21 0.08 17.64
C PRO A 130 -17.71 -0.36 16.26
N VAL A 131 -17.71 -1.67 16.04
CA VAL A 131 -18.21 -2.30 14.82
C VAL A 131 -19.24 -3.35 15.23
N THR A 132 -20.46 -3.22 14.72
CA THR A 132 -21.57 -4.15 14.95
C THR A 132 -21.89 -4.89 13.66
N GLN A 133 -22.64 -6.00 13.74
CA GLN A 133 -23.08 -6.68 12.52
C GLN A 133 -23.95 -5.77 11.65
N THR A 134 -24.80 -4.94 12.27
CA THR A 134 -25.66 -3.96 11.58
C THR A 134 -24.82 -2.92 10.85
N SER A 135 -23.81 -2.37 11.50
CA SER A 135 -22.96 -1.34 10.91
C SER A 135 -22.10 -1.88 9.77
N LEU A 136 -21.60 -3.12 9.89
CA LEU A 136 -20.92 -3.84 8.81
C LEU A 136 -21.80 -3.96 7.56
N ARG A 137 -23.09 -4.29 7.70
CA ARG A 137 -24.02 -4.42 6.54
C ARG A 137 -24.29 -3.09 5.83
N ASN A 138 -24.06 -1.99 6.55
CA ASN A 138 -24.36 -0.64 6.12
C ASN A 138 -23.10 0.15 5.73
N ARG A 139 -21.96 -0.51 5.61
CA ARG A 139 -20.74 0.09 5.06
C ARG A 139 -20.98 0.51 3.60
N VAL A 140 -20.60 1.74 3.31
CA VAL A 140 -20.69 2.33 1.97
C VAL A 140 -19.41 3.11 1.69
N ALA A 141 -18.90 3.00 0.46
CA ALA A 141 -17.70 3.66 0.00
C ALA A 141 -18.00 4.44 -1.29
N LEU A 142 -17.29 5.54 -1.50
CA LEU A 142 -17.30 6.31 -2.73
C LEU A 142 -16.00 6.04 -3.50
N LEU A 143 -16.13 5.66 -4.78
CA LEU A 143 -15.01 5.42 -5.69
C LEU A 143 -15.18 6.32 -6.92
N ILE A 144 -14.26 7.25 -7.11
CA ILE A 144 -14.24 8.16 -8.27
C ILE A 144 -12.94 7.94 -9.05
N THR A 145 -13.05 7.60 -10.32
CA THR A 145 -11.90 7.41 -11.20
C THR A 145 -12.00 8.28 -12.45
N ASN A 146 -11.08 9.23 -12.62
CA ASN A 146 -10.91 9.91 -13.89
C ASN A 146 -9.82 9.19 -14.70
N VAL A 147 -10.16 8.80 -15.92
CA VAL A 147 -9.34 7.98 -16.81
C VAL A 147 -9.07 8.72 -18.12
N LYS A 148 -10.14 9.25 -18.72
CA LYS A 148 -10.13 9.93 -20.00
C LYS A 148 -10.39 11.41 -19.77
N PHE A 149 -9.51 12.23 -20.31
CA PHE A 149 -9.59 13.68 -20.24
C PHE A 149 -9.82 14.23 -21.64
N SER A 150 -10.45 15.40 -21.73
CA SER A 150 -10.75 16.08 -22.99
C SER A 150 -9.49 16.36 -23.81
N GLU A 151 -8.34 16.55 -23.15
CA GLU A 151 -7.02 16.59 -23.78
C GLU A 151 -6.41 15.16 -23.86
N ASN A 152 -6.29 14.62 -25.08
CA ASN A 152 -5.86 13.22 -25.32
C ASN A 152 -4.47 12.87 -24.77
N LEU A 153 -3.60 13.86 -24.55
CA LEU A 153 -2.26 13.66 -23.99
C LEU A 153 -2.26 13.30 -22.48
N ILE A 154 -3.43 13.37 -21.84
CA ILE A 154 -3.62 13.28 -20.38
C ILE A 154 -4.32 11.96 -19.99
N ILE A 155 -4.42 10.97 -20.88
CA ILE A 155 -5.10 9.69 -20.59
C ILE A 155 -4.32 8.85 -19.55
N ARG A 156 -5.00 8.44 -18.46
CA ARG A 156 -4.44 7.61 -17.38
C ARG A 156 -4.51 6.11 -17.70
N ARG A 157 -3.73 5.64 -18.68
CA ARG A 157 -3.72 4.21 -19.07
C ARG A 157 -3.46 3.29 -17.87
N GLY A 158 -4.36 2.34 -17.62
CA GLY A 158 -4.27 1.40 -16.49
C GLY A 158 -5.11 1.79 -15.29
N ALA A 159 -5.67 3.01 -15.26
CA ALA A 159 -6.57 3.43 -14.19
C ALA A 159 -7.86 2.60 -14.14
N GLU A 160 -8.29 2.01 -15.26
CA GLU A 160 -9.41 1.06 -15.27
C GLU A 160 -9.11 -0.19 -14.45
N LYS A 161 -7.85 -0.64 -14.46
CA LYS A 161 -7.42 -1.79 -13.68
C LYS A 161 -7.34 -1.45 -12.19
N ASP A 162 -6.84 -0.26 -11.89
CA ASP A 162 -6.79 0.27 -10.53
C ASP A 162 -8.21 0.44 -9.96
N GLU A 163 -9.18 0.93 -10.75
CA GLU A 163 -10.61 0.99 -10.39
C GLU A 163 -11.17 -0.39 -10.05
N GLU A 164 -10.98 -1.38 -10.93
CA GLU A 164 -11.44 -2.75 -10.70
C GLU A 164 -10.86 -3.36 -9.43
N ASN A 165 -9.56 -3.13 -9.18
CA ASN A 165 -8.87 -3.64 -8.00
C ASN A 165 -9.40 -3.00 -6.71
N MET A 166 -9.62 -1.67 -6.70
CA MET A 166 -10.17 -0.96 -5.54
C MET A 166 -11.63 -1.33 -5.28
N GLU A 167 -12.45 -1.44 -6.32
CA GLU A 167 -13.85 -1.87 -6.18
C GLU A 167 -13.94 -3.26 -5.53
N LYS A 168 -13.11 -4.21 -5.99
CA LYS A 168 -13.01 -5.54 -5.38
C LYS A 168 -12.51 -5.50 -3.95
N LEU A 169 -11.50 -4.69 -3.66
CA LEU A 169 -10.97 -4.54 -2.31
C LEU A 169 -12.04 -4.03 -1.33
N LEU A 170 -12.71 -2.93 -1.68
CA LEU A 170 -13.74 -2.32 -0.85
C LEU A 170 -14.93 -3.26 -0.64
N SER A 171 -15.33 -3.98 -1.70
CA SER A 171 -16.37 -5.01 -1.60
C SER A 171 -15.97 -6.14 -0.66
N ASN A 172 -14.72 -6.61 -0.70
CA ASN A 172 -14.20 -7.64 0.19
C ASN A 172 -14.09 -7.18 1.65
N LEU A 173 -13.99 -5.87 1.88
CA LEU A 173 -14.06 -5.22 3.20
C LEU A 173 -15.50 -5.00 3.69
N GLY A 174 -16.50 -5.39 2.89
CA GLY A 174 -17.92 -5.33 3.23
C GLY A 174 -18.61 -4.01 2.84
N TYR A 175 -17.99 -3.16 2.03
CA TYR A 175 -18.59 -1.90 1.59
C TYR A 175 -19.42 -2.09 0.33
N GLU A 176 -20.60 -1.47 0.30
CA GLU A 176 -21.26 -1.13 -0.95
C GLU A 176 -20.48 0.00 -1.63
N VAL A 177 -20.11 -0.18 -2.90
CA VAL A 177 -19.28 0.80 -3.63
C VAL A 177 -20.17 1.65 -4.55
N VAL A 178 -20.32 2.93 -4.22
CA VAL A 178 -20.89 3.94 -5.11
C VAL A 178 -19.78 4.42 -6.04
N LYS A 179 -19.93 4.14 -7.34
CA LYS A 179 -18.86 4.32 -8.32
C LYS A 179 -19.20 5.38 -9.36
N TYR A 180 -18.22 6.23 -9.67
CA TYR A 180 -18.27 7.19 -10.77
C TYR A 180 -16.97 7.16 -11.57
N THR A 181 -17.09 7.38 -12.89
CA THR A 181 -15.94 7.42 -13.79
C THR A 181 -16.02 8.66 -14.67
N ASN A 182 -14.88 9.35 -14.85
CA ASN A 182 -14.73 10.53 -15.71
C ASN A 182 -15.66 11.71 -15.34
N LEU A 183 -15.47 12.26 -14.14
CA LEU A 183 -16.19 13.42 -13.64
C LEU A 183 -15.41 14.72 -13.83
N THR A 184 -16.14 15.81 -14.10
CA THR A 184 -15.60 17.17 -13.98
C THR A 184 -15.34 17.51 -12.51
N GLY A 185 -14.53 18.52 -12.22
CA GLY A 185 -14.24 18.96 -10.86
C GLY A 185 -15.51 19.34 -10.10
N LYS A 186 -16.46 20.00 -10.78
CA LYS A 186 -17.80 20.27 -10.24
C LYS A 186 -18.58 18.98 -9.94
N ALA A 187 -18.56 18.01 -10.85
CA ALA A 187 -19.27 16.75 -10.65
C ALA A 187 -18.66 15.89 -9.54
N ILE A 188 -17.34 15.98 -9.28
CA ILE A 188 -16.70 15.37 -8.10
C ILE A 188 -17.30 15.96 -6.81
N ASP A 189 -17.45 17.28 -6.73
CA ASP A 189 -18.05 17.96 -5.57
C ASP A 189 -19.52 17.55 -5.38
N GLU A 190 -20.30 17.51 -6.48
CA GLU A 190 -21.69 17.07 -6.46
C GLU A 190 -21.82 15.59 -6.01
N ALA A 191 -20.93 14.71 -6.47
CA ALA A 191 -20.91 13.30 -6.07
C ALA A 191 -20.60 13.13 -4.56
N LEU A 192 -19.68 13.93 -4.01
CA LEU A 192 -19.42 13.96 -2.57
C LEU A 192 -20.63 14.44 -1.77
N ILE A 193 -21.26 15.53 -2.22
CA ILE A 193 -22.47 16.05 -1.58
C ILE A 193 -23.58 15.00 -1.60
N GLU A 194 -23.78 14.31 -2.73
CA GLU A 194 -24.79 13.26 -2.82
C GLU A 194 -24.45 12.06 -1.95
N PHE A 195 -23.17 11.68 -1.87
CA PHE A 195 -22.71 10.63 -0.97
C PHE A 195 -23.05 10.95 0.50
N THR A 196 -22.94 12.22 0.94
CA THR A 196 -23.32 12.61 2.32
C THR A 196 -24.78 12.36 2.68
N LYS A 197 -25.65 12.17 1.68
CA LYS A 197 -27.09 11.89 1.84
C LYS A 197 -27.41 10.41 1.80
N HIS A 198 -26.43 9.54 1.57
CA HIS A 198 -26.65 8.12 1.37
C HIS A 198 -27.34 7.49 2.61
N PRO A 199 -28.46 6.74 2.44
CA PRO A 199 -29.31 6.33 3.55
C PRO A 199 -28.60 5.41 4.56
N LYS A 200 -27.61 4.63 4.11
CA LYS A 200 -26.82 3.73 4.97
C LYS A 200 -25.91 4.45 5.96
N LEU A 201 -25.55 5.72 5.73
CA LEU A 201 -24.60 6.43 6.59
C LEU A 201 -25.04 6.55 8.05
N LYS A 202 -26.35 6.58 8.31
CA LYS A 202 -26.88 6.61 9.68
C LYS A 202 -26.48 5.37 10.47
N GLN A 203 -26.48 4.20 9.83
CA GLN A 203 -26.23 2.90 10.46
C GLN A 203 -24.81 2.40 10.23
N THR A 204 -24.04 3.01 9.33
CA THR A 204 -22.66 2.61 9.05
C THR A 204 -21.73 2.84 10.24
N ASP A 205 -20.61 2.10 10.31
CA ASP A 205 -19.53 2.36 11.27
C ASP A 205 -18.39 3.20 10.66
N SER A 206 -18.25 3.19 9.34
CA SER A 206 -17.12 3.83 8.66
C SER A 206 -17.42 4.07 7.19
N VAL A 207 -16.65 4.95 6.55
CA VAL A 207 -16.68 5.15 5.11
C VAL A 207 -15.28 5.15 4.51
N PHE A 208 -15.19 4.72 3.25
CA PHE A 208 -14.03 4.96 2.39
C PHE A 208 -14.42 5.96 1.30
N VAL A 209 -13.54 6.90 1.01
CA VAL A 209 -13.62 7.74 -0.19
C VAL A 209 -12.29 7.62 -0.93
N VAL A 210 -12.36 7.13 -2.17
CA VAL A 210 -11.22 6.89 -3.04
C VAL A 210 -11.38 7.75 -4.28
N ILE A 211 -10.41 8.64 -4.55
CA ILE A 211 -10.40 9.48 -5.74
C ILE A 211 -9.08 9.28 -6.48
N MET A 212 -9.17 8.85 -7.74
CA MET A 212 -8.03 8.57 -8.61
C MET A 212 -8.12 9.44 -9.86
N SER A 213 -7.22 10.41 -10.02
CA SER A 213 -7.20 11.35 -11.14
C SER A 213 -5.78 11.88 -11.36
N HIS A 214 -5.63 12.87 -12.24
CA HIS A 214 -4.49 13.78 -12.18
C HIS A 214 -4.69 14.82 -11.08
N GLY A 215 -3.63 15.52 -10.71
CA GLY A 215 -3.69 16.49 -9.63
C GLY A 215 -2.68 17.62 -9.74
N GLN A 216 -2.94 18.65 -8.94
CA GLN A 216 -2.03 19.75 -8.68
C GLN A 216 -2.03 20.03 -7.18
N LEU A 217 -1.22 21.00 -6.74
CA LEU A 217 -1.11 21.34 -5.33
C LEU A 217 -2.50 21.68 -4.75
N GLY A 218 -2.99 20.83 -3.85
CA GLY A 218 -4.27 20.99 -3.16
C GLY A 218 -5.51 20.70 -4.01
N LYS A 219 -5.36 20.20 -5.24
CA LYS A 219 -6.46 20.07 -6.20
C LYS A 219 -6.41 18.76 -6.99
N ILE A 220 -7.58 18.23 -7.31
CA ILE A 220 -7.80 17.08 -8.18
C ILE A 220 -8.34 17.60 -9.51
N LEU A 221 -7.78 17.13 -10.63
CA LEU A 221 -8.22 17.58 -11.95
C LEU A 221 -9.49 16.83 -12.38
N GLY A 222 -10.46 17.57 -12.91
CA GLY A 222 -11.62 17.04 -13.59
C GLY A 222 -11.32 16.70 -15.06
N VAL A 223 -12.22 15.96 -15.70
CA VAL A 223 -11.99 15.47 -17.08
C VAL A 223 -11.96 16.57 -18.14
N ASP A 224 -12.55 17.74 -17.86
CA ASP A 224 -12.55 18.87 -18.78
C ASP A 224 -11.40 19.85 -18.52
N TRP A 225 -10.39 19.44 -17.75
CA TRP A 225 -9.29 20.31 -17.40
C TRP A 225 -8.50 20.73 -18.63
N LYS A 226 -8.27 22.04 -18.73
CA LYS A 226 -7.39 22.68 -19.70
C LYS A 226 -6.59 23.78 -19.03
N GLU A 227 -5.42 24.08 -19.57
CA GLU A 227 -4.54 25.13 -19.02
C GLU A 227 -5.20 26.52 -19.05
N ASP A 228 -5.96 26.83 -20.11
CA ASP A 228 -6.71 28.08 -20.28
C ASP A 228 -8.07 28.10 -19.57
N LYS A 229 -8.60 26.92 -19.23
CA LYS A 229 -9.88 26.74 -18.56
C LYS A 229 -9.79 25.59 -17.55
N PRO A 230 -9.27 25.85 -16.34
CA PRO A 230 -9.04 24.80 -15.35
C PRO A 230 -10.37 24.22 -14.86
N ASP A 231 -10.48 22.88 -14.92
CA ASP A 231 -11.54 22.09 -14.30
C ASP A 231 -10.96 21.37 -13.09
N GLU A 232 -11.14 21.93 -11.91
CA GLU A 232 -10.41 21.54 -10.71
C GLU A 232 -11.35 21.38 -9.51
N PHE A 233 -11.07 20.38 -8.69
CA PHE A 233 -11.76 20.10 -7.44
C PHE A 233 -10.81 20.32 -6.24
N PRO A 234 -11.09 21.27 -5.32
CA PRO A 234 -10.28 21.48 -4.11
C PRO A 234 -10.36 20.29 -3.14
N ILE A 235 -9.21 19.75 -2.72
CA ILE A 235 -9.15 18.58 -1.83
C ILE A 235 -9.82 18.86 -0.47
N ASP A 236 -9.73 20.09 0.03
CA ASP A 236 -10.36 20.51 1.29
C ASP A 236 -11.88 20.31 1.30
N ASN A 237 -12.53 20.31 0.13
CA ASN A 237 -13.97 20.07 0.05
C ASN A 237 -14.33 18.65 0.52
N ILE A 238 -13.46 17.65 0.38
CA ILE A 238 -13.70 16.30 0.90
C ILE A 238 -13.93 16.36 2.42
N PHE A 239 -13.02 17.02 3.13
CA PHE A 239 -13.04 17.13 4.59
C PHE A 239 -14.17 18.04 5.07
N LYS A 240 -14.47 19.11 4.33
CA LYS A 240 -15.61 19.99 4.60
C LYS A 240 -16.95 19.24 4.50
N HIS A 241 -17.16 18.47 3.43
CA HIS A 241 -18.42 17.77 3.19
C HIS A 241 -18.61 16.57 4.12
N LEU A 242 -17.55 15.82 4.40
CA LEU A 242 -17.62 14.65 5.29
C LEU A 242 -17.43 15.00 6.77
N GLY A 243 -17.00 16.23 7.08
CA GLY A 243 -16.79 16.71 8.44
C GLY A 243 -18.08 16.86 9.22
N SER A 244 -17.95 17.15 10.51
CA SER A 244 -19.06 17.12 11.48
C SER A 244 -20.26 17.98 11.07
N LYS A 245 -20.01 19.12 10.42
CA LYS A 245 -21.05 20.04 9.91
C LYS A 245 -21.65 19.57 8.59
N GLY A 246 -20.83 19.03 7.69
CA GLY A 246 -21.25 18.61 6.34
C GLY A 246 -21.99 17.28 6.33
N CYS A 247 -21.60 16.35 7.19
CA CYS A 247 -22.22 15.03 7.30
C CYS A 247 -22.36 14.59 8.78
N PRO A 248 -23.40 15.06 9.49
CA PRO A 248 -23.64 14.69 10.89
C PRO A 248 -23.80 13.18 11.12
N ALA A 249 -24.22 12.42 10.09
CA ALA A 249 -24.33 10.96 10.15
C ALA A 249 -22.98 10.24 10.34
N LEU A 250 -21.86 10.94 10.11
CA LEU A 250 -20.49 10.43 10.23
C LEU A 250 -19.72 10.99 11.44
N ILE A 251 -20.38 11.68 12.36
CA ILE A 251 -19.75 12.08 13.63
C ILE A 251 -19.30 10.82 14.39
N ASP A 252 -18.09 10.86 14.94
CA ASP A 252 -17.46 9.76 15.70
C ASP A 252 -17.23 8.46 14.91
N LYS A 253 -17.31 8.53 13.57
CA LYS A 253 -17.08 7.40 12.66
C LYS A 253 -15.84 7.63 11.79
N PRO A 254 -14.94 6.66 11.64
CA PRO A 254 -13.75 6.81 10.81
C PRO A 254 -14.09 7.07 9.34
N LYS A 255 -13.44 8.09 8.79
CA LYS A 255 -13.53 8.56 7.41
C LYS A 255 -12.17 8.35 6.75
N VAL A 256 -12.05 7.25 6.00
CA VAL A 256 -10.80 6.85 5.37
C VAL A 256 -10.74 7.39 3.95
N ILE A 257 -9.78 8.26 3.66
CA ILE A 257 -9.62 8.91 2.37
C ILE A 257 -8.37 8.35 1.68
N ILE A 258 -8.49 7.98 0.41
CA ILE A 258 -7.37 7.56 -0.43
C ILE A 258 -7.38 8.43 -1.69
N ILE A 259 -6.28 9.13 -1.93
CA ILE A 259 -6.13 10.02 -3.09
C ILE A 259 -4.93 9.55 -3.91
N GLU A 260 -5.19 9.15 -5.15
CA GLU A 260 -4.16 8.96 -6.16
C GLU A 260 -4.24 10.13 -7.15
N ALA A 261 -3.43 11.17 -6.92
CA ALA A 261 -3.32 12.35 -7.78
C ALA A 261 -1.93 12.99 -7.62
N CYS A 262 -1.45 13.77 -8.59
CA CYS A 262 -0.18 14.49 -8.44
C CYS A 262 -0.32 15.68 -7.48
N ARG A 263 0.78 16.12 -6.84
CA ARG A 263 0.82 17.42 -6.11
C ARG A 263 1.36 18.58 -6.95
N GLY A 264 1.69 18.35 -8.23
CA GLY A 264 2.29 19.32 -9.15
C GLY A 264 3.83 19.35 -9.13
N GLU A 265 4.43 20.15 -10.03
CA GLU A 265 5.89 20.15 -10.31
C GLU A 265 6.79 20.64 -9.16
N ARG A 266 6.23 21.30 -8.14
CA ARG A 266 6.96 21.60 -6.90
C ARG A 266 6.73 20.45 -5.92
N GLY A 267 7.42 19.33 -6.17
CA GLY A 267 7.59 18.28 -5.16
C GLY A 267 7.98 18.94 -3.84
N GLY A 268 7.27 18.59 -2.76
CA GLY A 268 7.28 19.26 -1.46
C GLY A 268 8.65 19.35 -0.78
N ARG A 269 9.53 20.19 -1.31
CA ARG A 269 10.79 20.60 -0.70
C ARG A 269 10.49 21.86 0.10
N VAL A 270 10.30 21.69 1.40
CA VAL A 270 10.60 22.79 2.33
C VAL A 270 12.12 22.88 2.36
N LEU A 271 12.68 23.99 1.89
CA LEU A 271 14.06 24.35 2.21
C LEU A 271 14.10 24.59 3.72
N VAL A 272 14.51 23.58 4.49
CA VAL A 272 14.86 23.78 5.89
C VAL A 272 16.15 24.59 5.87
N SER A 273 16.05 25.87 6.17
CA SER A 273 17.21 26.69 6.51
C SER A 273 17.45 26.52 8.00
N ASP A 274 18.67 26.12 8.38
CA ASP A 274 19.11 26.00 9.79
C ASP A 274 19.30 27.37 10.48
N SER A 275 18.62 28.41 10.00
CA SER A 275 18.64 29.74 10.61
C SER A 275 17.52 29.84 11.63
N PRO A 276 17.80 30.14 12.91
CA PRO A 276 16.76 30.43 13.87
C PRO A 276 16.24 31.83 13.54
N ASN A 277 15.09 31.95 12.87
CA ASN A 277 14.17 33.06 13.12
C ASN A 277 12.78 32.91 12.48
N THR A 278 11.79 33.22 13.33
CA THR A 278 10.38 33.59 13.10
C THR A 278 9.50 32.59 12.38
N ALA A 279 8.96 31.64 13.17
CA ALA A 279 7.67 31.03 12.87
C ALA A 279 6.58 32.10 13.03
N ASP A 280 6.02 32.58 11.92
CA ASP A 280 4.80 33.38 11.93
C ASP A 280 3.63 32.48 12.36
N TYR A 281 3.32 32.54 13.66
CA TYR A 281 2.10 32.01 14.23
C TYR A 281 0.91 32.83 13.69
N PHE A 282 0.09 32.22 12.83
CA PHE A 282 -1.26 32.71 12.58
C PHE A 282 -2.06 32.64 13.89
N SER A 283 -2.21 33.79 14.54
CA SER A 283 -3.13 33.94 15.67
C SER A 283 -4.58 34.00 15.14
N PRO A 284 -5.54 33.27 15.72
CA PRO A 284 -6.95 33.46 15.38
C PRO A 284 -7.45 34.80 15.96
N PRO A 285 -8.32 35.56 15.24
CA PRO A 285 -8.95 36.75 15.80
C PRO A 285 -9.95 36.36 16.89
N GLY A 286 -9.97 37.16 17.96
CA GLY A 286 -10.68 36.91 19.20
C GLY A 286 -12.22 37.05 19.18
N ASP A 287 -12.76 36.55 20.29
CA ASP A 287 -14.02 36.84 20.99
C ASP A 287 -15.29 37.11 20.18
N LEU A 288 -16.17 36.10 20.19
CA LEU A 288 -17.62 36.26 20.05
C LEU A 288 -18.36 35.21 20.89
N GLU A 289 -18.88 35.68 22.02
CA GLU A 289 -20.11 35.28 22.73
C GLU A 289 -20.49 33.79 22.78
N ALA A 290 -20.37 33.24 23.99
CA ALA A 290 -20.80 31.91 24.37
C ALA A 290 -22.30 31.68 24.10
N ASN A 291 -22.60 30.83 23.11
CA ASN A 291 -23.90 30.19 22.97
C ASN A 291 -23.71 28.68 22.77
N LYS A 292 -24.56 27.88 23.42
CA LYS A 292 -24.57 26.41 23.50
C LYS A 292 -24.54 25.69 22.13
N PHE A 293 -23.42 25.74 21.44
CA PHE A 293 -23.04 24.83 20.35
C PHE A 293 -21.72 24.20 20.77
N GLN A 294 -21.78 22.91 21.14
CA GLN A 294 -20.60 22.13 21.51
C GLN A 294 -19.49 22.32 20.47
N TYR A 295 -18.30 22.69 20.95
CA TYR A 295 -17.05 22.83 20.20
C TYR A 295 -16.61 21.48 19.59
N LEU A 296 -17.37 20.95 18.64
CA LEU A 296 -16.99 19.75 17.91
C LEU A 296 -15.96 20.16 16.85
N PRO A 297 -14.78 19.52 16.79
CA PRO A 297 -13.81 19.80 15.74
C PRO A 297 -14.48 19.66 14.36
N LEU A 298 -14.30 20.63 13.48
CA LEU A 298 -14.85 20.58 12.12
C LEU A 298 -14.36 19.32 11.38
N GLU A 299 -13.11 18.92 11.64
CA GLU A 299 -12.47 17.72 11.11
C GLU A 299 -12.11 16.78 12.28
N LYS A 300 -12.87 15.70 12.44
CA LYS A 300 -12.61 14.64 13.41
C LYS A 300 -12.76 13.27 12.75
N ASP A 301 -11.99 12.30 13.23
CA ASP A 301 -12.03 10.90 12.79
C ASP A 301 -11.69 10.70 11.30
N PHE A 302 -10.75 11.48 10.76
CA PHE A 302 -10.21 11.31 9.40
C PHE A 302 -8.86 10.63 9.40
N ILE A 303 -8.55 9.95 8.31
CA ILE A 303 -7.20 9.58 7.91
C ILE A 303 -7.12 9.62 6.38
N CYS A 304 -6.10 10.26 5.82
CA CYS A 304 -5.93 10.35 4.38
C CYS A 304 -4.59 9.78 3.94
N LEU A 305 -4.59 8.82 3.02
CA LEU A 305 -3.40 8.36 2.31
C LEU A 305 -3.37 9.01 0.93
N PHE A 306 -2.33 9.81 0.69
CA PHE A 306 -2.18 10.57 -0.55
C PHE A 306 -0.90 10.13 -1.28
N SER A 307 -1.05 9.63 -2.50
CA SER A 307 0.07 9.38 -3.42
C SER A 307 0.69 10.71 -3.89
N ASP A 308 2.00 10.92 -3.69
CA ASP A 308 2.73 12.11 -4.16
C ASP A 308 3.55 11.80 -5.43
N MET A 309 2.97 11.05 -6.36
CA MET A 309 3.70 10.57 -7.54
C MET A 309 3.75 11.66 -8.62
N PRO A 310 4.95 12.09 -9.08
CA PRO A 310 5.03 12.99 -10.24
C PRO A 310 4.63 12.26 -11.52
N GLU A 311 3.91 12.97 -12.40
CA GLU A 311 3.21 12.47 -13.59
C GLU A 311 4.11 11.85 -14.68
N ILE A 312 5.43 12.02 -14.60
CA ILE A 312 6.37 11.53 -15.61
C ILE A 312 6.77 10.09 -15.31
N ILE A 313 5.97 9.08 -15.66
CA ILE A 313 6.52 7.76 -16.03
C ILE A 313 5.67 7.10 -17.15
N PHE A 314 6.19 7.20 -18.38
CA PHE A 314 5.74 6.52 -19.61
C PHE A 314 5.85 4.98 -19.59
N PHE A 315 6.17 4.36 -18.45
CA PHE A 315 6.44 2.93 -18.34
C PHE A 315 5.85 2.34 -17.05
N ARG A 316 4.53 2.11 -17.06
CA ARG A 316 3.79 1.28 -16.08
C ARG A 316 4.07 -0.23 -16.22
N GLN A 317 5.15 -0.65 -16.91
CA GLN A 317 5.35 -2.07 -17.23
C GLN A 317 6.14 -2.87 -16.18
N ASN A 318 6.84 -2.24 -15.23
CA ASN A 318 7.71 -2.95 -14.26
C ASN A 318 7.65 -2.40 -12.82
N ARG A 319 6.55 -1.76 -12.40
CA ARG A 319 6.37 -1.29 -11.02
C ARG A 319 4.99 -1.63 -10.50
N GLU A 320 4.91 -2.04 -9.24
CA GLU A 320 3.64 -2.13 -8.51
C GLU A 320 3.02 -0.74 -8.44
N SER A 321 1.77 -0.60 -8.88
CA SER A 321 1.06 0.68 -8.78
C SER A 321 0.79 1.04 -7.31
N PHE A 322 0.61 2.32 -7.01
CA PHE A 322 0.19 2.77 -5.67
C PHE A 322 -1.06 2.02 -5.19
N ILE A 323 -2.02 1.82 -6.09
CA ILE A 323 -3.24 1.09 -5.84
C ILE A 323 -2.99 -0.41 -5.67
N GLU A 324 -2.16 -1.02 -6.50
CA GLU A 324 -1.79 -2.43 -6.39
C GLU A 324 -1.13 -2.74 -5.04
N ASN A 325 -0.24 -1.86 -4.58
CA ASN A 325 0.41 -1.96 -3.28
C ASN A 325 -0.61 -1.86 -2.13
N ILE A 326 -1.52 -0.88 -2.17
CA ILE A 326 -2.65 -0.78 -1.22
C ILE A 326 -3.43 -2.10 -1.19
N VAL A 327 -3.82 -2.61 -2.36
CA VAL A 327 -4.59 -3.84 -2.48
C VAL A 327 -3.84 -5.03 -1.88
N ASN A 328 -2.54 -5.14 -2.14
CA ASN A 328 -1.69 -6.21 -1.60
C ASN A 328 -1.58 -6.13 -0.07
N VAL A 329 -1.30 -4.95 0.49
CA VAL A 329 -1.20 -4.74 1.94
C VAL A 329 -2.53 -5.04 2.62
N PHE A 330 -3.64 -4.47 2.11
CA PHE A 330 -4.95 -4.67 2.72
C PHE A 330 -5.39 -6.13 2.63
N ARG A 331 -5.24 -6.78 1.46
CA ARG A 331 -5.63 -8.18 1.29
C ARG A 331 -4.92 -9.11 2.28
N THR A 332 -3.67 -8.82 2.61
CA THR A 332 -2.83 -9.70 3.43
C THR A 332 -2.78 -9.33 4.90
N LYS A 333 -3.18 -8.11 5.30
CA LYS A 333 -2.97 -7.63 6.68
C LYS A 333 -4.20 -7.02 7.34
N SER A 334 -5.24 -6.64 6.59
CA SER A 334 -6.40 -5.93 7.15
C SER A 334 -7.32 -6.75 8.06
N TYR A 335 -7.11 -8.07 8.15
CA TYR A 335 -7.83 -8.93 9.09
C TYR A 335 -7.38 -8.74 10.55
N GLN A 336 -6.22 -8.11 10.79
CA GLN A 336 -5.66 -7.94 12.14
C GLN A 336 -4.97 -6.59 12.39
N LYS A 337 -4.69 -5.79 11.35
CA LYS A 337 -4.09 -4.47 11.47
C LYS A 337 -5.13 -3.36 11.39
N ASP A 338 -4.91 -2.30 12.18
CA ASP A 338 -5.72 -1.09 12.06
C ASP A 338 -5.31 -0.25 10.84
N ILE A 339 -6.15 0.71 10.48
CA ILE A 339 -5.98 1.51 9.26
C ILE A 339 -4.68 2.32 9.23
N SER A 340 -4.22 2.83 10.37
CA SER A 340 -2.97 3.60 10.46
C SER A 340 -1.79 2.68 10.16
N GLN A 341 -1.76 1.49 10.77
CA GLN A 341 -0.73 0.48 10.51
C GLN A 341 -0.74 -0.03 9.06
N LEU A 342 -1.93 -0.17 8.46
CA LEU A 342 -2.05 -0.54 7.05
C LEU A 342 -1.47 0.56 6.14
N PHE A 343 -1.76 1.82 6.42
CA PHE A 343 -1.20 2.94 5.66
C PHE A 343 0.31 3.07 5.86
N GLU A 344 0.82 2.90 7.08
CA GLU A 344 2.26 2.88 7.35
C GLU A 344 2.97 1.80 6.54
N GLU A 345 2.40 0.59 6.46
CA GLU A 345 2.94 -0.52 5.67
C GLU A 345 2.96 -0.20 4.17
N VAL A 346 1.92 0.48 3.65
CA VAL A 346 1.92 0.98 2.28
C VAL A 346 3.04 2.01 2.09
N VAL A 347 3.22 2.96 3.01
CA VAL A 347 4.30 3.95 2.92
C VAL A 347 5.68 3.27 2.96
N HIS A 348 5.87 2.31 3.86
CA HIS A 348 7.14 1.59 4.04
C HIS A 348 7.53 0.71 2.84
N SER A 349 6.57 0.18 2.08
CA SER A 349 6.90 -0.58 0.86
C SER A 349 7.44 0.33 -0.26
N PHE A 350 7.18 1.64 -0.21
CA PHE A 350 7.79 2.63 -1.12
C PHE A 350 9.19 3.09 -0.70
N THR A 351 9.61 2.92 0.56
CA THR A 351 10.95 3.36 1.01
C THR A 351 12.09 2.52 0.43
N HIS A 352 11.80 1.28 0.01
CA HIS A 352 12.79 0.32 -0.48
C HIS A 352 12.87 0.23 -2.02
N THR A 353 11.97 0.92 -2.74
CA THR A 353 11.78 0.78 -4.20
C THR A 353 12.20 2.03 -5.00
N GLY A 354 12.97 2.95 -4.39
CA GLY A 354 13.43 4.18 -5.03
C GLY A 354 14.29 3.93 -6.28
N PHE A 355 13.89 4.52 -7.41
CA PHE A 355 14.65 4.58 -8.66
C PHE A 355 15.13 6.03 -8.87
N LEU A 356 16.38 6.19 -9.33
CA LEU A 356 17.00 7.48 -9.69
C LEU A 356 17.09 8.53 -8.56
N GLY A 357 17.25 8.11 -7.31
CA GLY A 357 17.51 9.05 -6.20
C GLY A 357 16.38 10.06 -5.94
N ARG A 358 15.16 9.80 -6.42
CA ARG A 358 13.97 10.58 -6.07
C ARG A 358 13.14 9.79 -5.05
N PRO A 359 13.04 10.24 -3.79
CA PRO A 359 12.13 9.62 -2.83
C PRO A 359 10.70 9.82 -3.32
N GLN A 360 10.05 8.73 -3.67
CA GLN A 360 8.63 8.64 -4.02
C GLN A 360 7.96 8.04 -2.80
N MET A 361 7.21 8.84 -2.04
CA MET A 361 6.57 8.35 -0.82
C MET A 361 5.14 8.87 -0.77
N PRO A 362 4.13 7.97 -0.75
CA PRO A 362 2.81 8.40 -0.33
C PRO A 362 2.88 8.94 1.08
N ALA A 363 1.99 9.88 1.40
CA ALA A 363 1.95 10.53 2.70
C ALA A 363 0.63 10.22 3.41
N ILE A 364 0.73 9.95 4.70
CA ILE A 364 -0.42 9.97 5.60
C ILE A 364 -0.60 11.42 6.04
N ILE A 365 -1.74 12.01 5.70
CA ILE A 365 -2.06 13.41 6.04
C ILE A 365 -3.41 13.50 6.74
N ARG A 366 -3.63 14.62 7.44
CA ARG A 366 -4.91 14.93 8.12
C ARG A 366 -5.45 13.77 8.96
N CYS A 367 -4.58 13.09 9.69
CA CYS A 367 -4.97 12.03 10.60
C CYS A 367 -5.49 12.67 11.91
N THR A 368 -6.78 12.50 12.15
CA THR A 368 -7.49 12.96 13.36
C THR A 368 -8.28 11.80 13.99
N LEU A 369 -7.87 10.56 13.71
CA LEU A 369 -8.40 9.38 14.39
C LEU A 369 -7.98 9.41 15.86
N ILE A 370 -8.93 9.11 16.75
CA ILE A 370 -8.68 9.03 18.20
C ILE A 370 -8.71 7.59 18.74
N LYS A 371 -9.00 6.63 17.87
CA LYS A 371 -9.15 5.20 18.17
C LYS A 371 -8.62 4.37 17.00
N HIS A 372 -8.30 3.10 17.27
CA HIS A 372 -7.94 2.14 16.24
C HIS A 372 -9.18 1.75 15.44
N PHE A 373 -9.10 1.89 14.12
CA PHE A 373 -10.12 1.41 13.19
C PHE A 373 -9.62 0.16 12.48
N TYR A 374 -10.30 -0.97 12.67
CA TYR A 374 -10.01 -2.22 11.97
C TYR A 374 -11.00 -2.42 10.82
N PRO A 375 -10.55 -2.40 9.55
CA PRO A 375 -11.41 -2.63 8.39
C PRO A 375 -11.94 -4.07 8.31
N LEU A 376 -11.20 -5.07 8.81
CA LEU A 376 -11.63 -6.47 8.99
C LEU A 376 -12.10 -7.16 7.70
N THR A 377 -11.19 -7.44 6.76
CA THR A 377 -11.51 -8.25 5.57
C THR A 377 -12.06 -9.63 5.96
N GLY A 378 -13.12 -10.07 5.27
CA GLY A 378 -13.56 -11.47 5.32
C GLY A 378 -14.53 -11.83 6.45
N ILE A 379 -14.99 -10.86 7.26
CA ILE A 379 -16.15 -11.08 8.14
C ILE A 379 -17.39 -11.23 7.25
N ARG A 380 -17.87 -12.48 7.10
CA ARG A 380 -19.09 -12.78 6.37
C ARG A 380 -20.28 -12.76 7.33
N TYR A 381 -21.43 -12.43 6.79
CA TYR A 381 -22.69 -12.46 7.53
C TYR A 381 -22.92 -13.87 8.08
N VAL A 382 -22.91 -14.02 9.40
CA VAL A 382 -23.60 -15.14 10.02
C VAL A 382 -25.08 -14.80 9.93
N ALA A 383 -25.79 -15.43 9.01
CA ALA A 383 -27.25 -15.42 9.06
C ALA A 383 -27.63 -16.16 10.35
N SER A 384 -28.23 -15.44 11.30
CA SER A 384 -28.95 -16.08 12.39
C SER A 384 -30.05 -16.93 11.75
N CYS A 385 -29.92 -18.25 11.82
CA CYS A 385 -31.00 -19.17 11.50
C CYS A 385 -32.15 -19.01 12.50
#